data_AF-A0A0Q0IUY9-F1
#
_entry.id   AF-A0A0Q0IUY9-F1
#
_cell.length_a   1.000
_cell.length_b   1.000
_cell.length_c   1.000
_cell.angle_alpha   90.00
_cell.angle_beta   90.00
_cell.angle_gamma   90.00
#
_symmetry.space_group_name_H-M   'P 1'
#
loop_
_entity.id
_entity.type
_entity.pdbx_description
1 polymer ?
#
loop_
_entity_poly.entity_id
_entity_poly.type
_entity_poly.pdbx_seq_one_letter_code
_entity_poly.pdbx_strand_id
1 'polypeptide(L)'
;MENTYFTWAELSKNYNDEINSADSVYFSMESNGLTTYSMLAFDFHFLSDSKAKLNNLAELLKNSYGYKVLEPVNTESGVWHLSGKTSPFPVTADNLVYWTLDMYKRGYEFDAKFDGFGAPFDKNNQFFPPFEATTADEFFNKGFDYYNQGNLSAAIAQWTNTLKVNSKDVDALYSRAIAKNELYASNAAMIDYDKAIEIAPSFSSALLNRGALKDDNGDHLGAIADYGSVIEIIPKDEITLQRAYANMANSFKALGDLKAACQNWKKQKSLVQITLMHY
;
A
#
# COMPACT_ATOMS: atom_id res chain seq x y z
N MET A 1 8.89 -2.26 -28.21
CA MET A 1 8.84 -2.84 -26.86
C MET A 1 10.13 -2.38 -26.21
N GLU A 2 10.04 -1.59 -25.14
CA GLU A 2 11.25 -1.24 -24.38
C GLU A 2 11.89 -2.52 -23.86
N ASN A 3 13.20 -2.65 -24.03
CA ASN A 3 13.96 -3.80 -23.56
C ASN A 3 14.21 -3.60 -22.05
N THR A 4 13.23 -3.98 -21.23
CA THR A 4 13.30 -3.88 -19.76
C THR A 4 14.02 -5.10 -19.19
N TYR A 5 14.88 -4.87 -18.20
CA TYR A 5 15.60 -5.92 -17.47
C TYR A 5 14.68 -6.73 -16.56
N PHE A 6 13.67 -6.10 -15.98
CA PHE A 6 12.67 -6.72 -15.10
C PHE A 6 11.26 -6.32 -15.56
N THR A 7 10.51 -7.30 -16.05
CA THR A 7 9.22 -7.09 -16.75
C THR A 7 8.03 -7.14 -15.79
N TRP A 8 6.90 -6.55 -16.19
CA TRP A 8 5.63 -6.70 -15.47
C TRP A 8 5.17 -8.16 -15.36
N ALA A 9 5.46 -8.97 -16.39
CA ALA A 9 5.11 -10.39 -16.38
C ALA A 9 5.89 -11.16 -15.29
N GLU A 10 7.15 -10.82 -15.09
CA GLU A 10 7.96 -11.38 -14.00
C GLU A 10 7.47 -10.88 -12.64
N LEU A 11 7.17 -9.58 -12.52
CA LEU A 11 6.62 -9.02 -11.28
C LEU A 11 5.31 -9.72 -10.88
N SER A 12 4.37 -9.82 -11.82
CA SER A 12 3.06 -10.41 -11.58
C SER A 12 3.15 -11.90 -11.27
N LYS A 13 4.05 -12.64 -11.95
CA LYS A 13 4.22 -14.09 -11.74
C LYS A 13 4.79 -14.39 -10.35
N ASN A 14 5.77 -13.62 -9.90
CA ASN A 14 6.50 -13.89 -8.67
C ASN A 14 5.88 -13.23 -7.44
N TYR A 15 4.86 -12.38 -7.60
CA TYR A 15 4.23 -11.64 -6.50
C TYR A 15 3.87 -12.51 -5.29
N ASN A 16 3.26 -13.68 -5.51
CA ASN A 16 2.91 -14.61 -4.43
C ASN A 16 4.15 -15.29 -3.82
N ASP A 17 5.18 -15.54 -4.63
CA ASP A 17 6.43 -16.14 -4.15
C ASP A 17 7.17 -15.18 -3.23
N GLU A 18 7.15 -13.87 -3.53
CA GLU A 18 7.74 -12.84 -2.67
C GLU A 18 7.00 -12.72 -1.33
N ILE A 19 5.66 -12.80 -1.33
CA ILE A 19 4.87 -12.87 -0.09
C ILE A 19 5.28 -14.09 0.74
N ASN A 20 5.30 -15.26 0.12
CA ASN A 20 5.69 -16.51 0.80
C ASN A 20 7.12 -16.46 1.33
N SER A 21 8.03 -15.81 0.60
CA SER A 21 9.43 -15.60 0.99
C SER A 21 9.51 -14.71 2.24
N ALA A 22 8.83 -13.57 2.25
CA ALA A 22 8.79 -12.67 3.41
C ALA A 22 8.19 -13.33 4.65
N ASP A 23 7.09 -14.08 4.49
CA ASP A 23 6.51 -14.86 5.59
C ASP A 23 7.50 -15.91 6.11
N SER A 24 8.14 -16.66 5.21
CA SER A 24 9.13 -17.67 5.59
C SER A 24 10.30 -17.06 6.36
N VAL A 25 10.79 -15.89 5.93
CA VAL A 25 11.84 -15.15 6.64
C VAL A 25 11.35 -14.72 8.02
N TYR A 26 10.15 -14.14 8.13
CA TYR A 26 9.57 -13.75 9.41
C TYR A 26 9.46 -14.94 10.37
N PHE A 27 8.81 -16.04 9.97
CA PHE A 27 8.59 -17.18 10.84
C PHE A 27 9.89 -17.91 11.20
N SER A 28 10.88 -17.90 10.30
CA SER A 28 12.24 -18.34 10.64
C SER A 28 12.83 -17.49 11.76
N MET A 29 12.81 -16.15 11.64
CA MET A 29 13.32 -15.27 12.70
C MET A 29 12.53 -15.43 14.01
N GLU A 30 11.21 -15.53 13.96
CA GLU A 30 10.34 -15.75 15.13
C GLU A 30 10.69 -17.05 15.85
N SER A 31 10.85 -18.15 15.12
CA SER A 31 11.28 -19.45 15.68
C SER A 31 12.67 -19.41 16.33
N ASN A 32 13.51 -18.46 15.91
CA ASN A 32 14.85 -18.22 16.45
C ASN A 32 14.88 -17.14 17.56
N GLY A 33 13.71 -16.68 18.02
CA GLY A 33 13.57 -15.81 19.17
C GLY A 33 13.30 -14.33 18.85
N LEU A 34 12.97 -13.98 17.61
CA LEU A 34 12.47 -12.65 17.30
C LEU A 34 11.09 -12.46 17.94
N THR A 35 10.90 -11.35 18.64
CA THR A 35 9.60 -10.94 19.17
C THR A 35 8.92 -10.02 18.17
N THR A 36 7.63 -10.24 17.88
CA THR A 36 6.84 -9.36 17.02
C THR A 36 6.95 -7.89 17.47
N TYR A 37 7.05 -6.97 16.50
CA TYR A 37 7.33 -5.53 16.67
C TYR A 37 8.77 -5.17 17.04
N SER A 38 9.72 -6.11 17.03
CA SER A 38 11.13 -5.76 17.19
C SER A 38 11.59 -4.86 16.05
N MET A 39 12.34 -3.82 16.39
CA MET A 39 12.89 -2.85 15.45
C MET A 39 14.16 -3.41 14.82
N LEU A 40 14.08 -3.85 13.57
CA LEU A 40 15.23 -4.38 12.83
C LEU A 40 15.51 -3.57 11.57
N ALA A 41 16.80 -3.50 11.23
CA ALA A 41 17.27 -2.98 9.95
C ALA A 41 17.69 -4.15 9.05
N PHE A 42 17.14 -4.21 7.84
CA PHE A 42 17.41 -5.25 6.87
C PHE A 42 18.51 -4.81 5.91
N ASP A 43 19.46 -5.70 5.64
CA ASP A 43 20.28 -5.59 4.45
C ASP A 43 19.43 -5.99 3.24
N PHE A 44 19.63 -5.33 2.11
CA PHE A 44 18.84 -5.55 0.90
C PHE A 44 19.70 -5.51 -0.36
N HIS A 45 19.23 -6.15 -1.42
CA HIS A 45 19.95 -6.31 -2.68
C HIS A 45 19.06 -6.10 -3.91
N PHE A 46 19.56 -5.36 -4.89
CA PHE A 46 18.95 -5.21 -6.21
C PHE A 46 19.96 -5.49 -7.32
N LEU A 47 19.48 -6.03 -8.44
CA LEU A 47 20.26 -6.29 -9.64
C LEU A 47 19.68 -5.52 -10.83
N SER A 48 20.54 -5.06 -11.73
CA SER A 48 20.12 -4.45 -12.99
C SER A 48 21.18 -4.63 -14.07
N ASP A 49 20.78 -4.55 -15.33
CA ASP A 49 21.71 -4.47 -16.47
C ASP A 49 22.40 -3.09 -16.59
N SER A 50 21.99 -2.10 -15.79
CA SER A 50 22.48 -0.72 -15.88
C SER A 50 22.80 -0.09 -14.52
N LYS A 51 24.01 0.47 -14.41
CA LYS A 51 24.40 1.31 -13.26
C LYS A 51 23.46 2.49 -13.07
N ALA A 52 23.04 3.13 -14.17
CA ALA A 52 22.23 4.34 -14.13
C ALA A 52 20.84 4.07 -13.52
N LYS A 53 20.23 2.93 -13.87
CA LYS A 53 18.97 2.47 -13.27
C LYS A 53 19.09 2.31 -11.76
N LEU A 54 20.15 1.65 -11.30
CA LEU A 54 20.42 1.48 -9.86
C LEU A 54 20.77 2.78 -9.14
N ASN A 55 21.45 3.73 -9.79
CA ASN A 55 21.71 5.05 -9.20
C ASN A 55 20.39 5.81 -8.94
N ASN A 56 19.45 5.76 -9.89
CA ASN A 56 18.14 6.40 -9.72
C ASN A 56 17.34 5.74 -8.59
N LEU A 57 17.35 4.40 -8.51
CA LEU A 57 16.73 3.67 -7.40
C LEU A 57 17.41 4.02 -6.06
N ALA A 58 18.74 4.09 -6.03
CA ALA A 58 19.50 4.46 -4.84
C ALA A 58 19.14 5.86 -4.35
N GLU A 59 18.93 6.83 -5.25
CA GLU A 59 18.49 8.17 -4.90
C GLU A 59 17.10 8.18 -4.24
N LEU A 60 16.14 7.44 -4.79
CA LEU A 60 14.83 7.24 -4.17
C LEU A 60 14.96 6.64 -2.76
N LEU A 61 15.71 5.54 -2.62
CA LEU A 61 15.88 4.84 -1.34
C LEU A 61 16.60 5.71 -0.29
N LYS A 62 17.53 6.58 -0.70
CA LYS A 62 18.16 7.54 0.21
C LYS A 62 17.16 8.62 0.64
N ASN A 63 16.44 9.23 -0.30
CA ASN A 63 15.68 10.45 -0.07
C ASN A 63 14.28 10.19 0.54
N SER A 64 13.56 9.17 0.05
CA SER A 64 12.20 8.85 0.52
C SER A 64 12.16 7.79 1.62
N TYR A 65 13.19 6.94 1.70
CA TYR A 65 13.23 5.84 2.67
C TYR A 65 14.24 6.07 3.80
N GLY A 66 15.17 7.02 3.65
CA GLY A 66 16.23 7.26 4.61
C GLY A 66 17.22 6.09 4.70
N TYR A 67 17.30 5.25 3.67
CA TYR A 67 18.14 4.06 3.70
C TYR A 67 19.61 4.40 3.48
N LYS A 68 20.49 3.58 4.09
CA LYS A 68 21.92 3.64 3.83
C LYS A 68 22.21 2.78 2.61
N VAL A 69 22.49 3.41 1.48
CA VAL A 69 22.67 2.71 0.20
C VAL A 69 24.11 2.88 -0.29
N LEU A 70 24.77 1.76 -0.61
CA LEU A 70 26.13 1.74 -1.16
C LEU A 70 26.12 2.06 -2.66
N GLU A 71 27.27 2.44 -3.19
CA GLU A 71 27.42 2.67 -4.64
C GLU A 71 27.24 1.36 -5.43
N PRO A 72 26.52 1.37 -6.58
CA PRO A 72 26.37 0.17 -7.38
C PRO A 72 27.71 -0.34 -7.90
N VAL A 73 27.93 -1.65 -7.79
CA VAL A 73 29.14 -2.35 -8.23
C VAL A 73 28.81 -3.28 -9.40
N ASN A 74 29.74 -3.45 -10.34
CA ASN A 74 29.59 -4.40 -11.43
C ASN A 74 30.11 -5.78 -10.97
N THR A 75 29.33 -6.82 -11.22
CA THR A 75 29.71 -8.21 -10.93
C THR A 75 30.58 -8.79 -12.04
N GLU A 76 31.26 -9.89 -11.79
CA GLU A 76 32.04 -10.60 -12.82
C GLU A 76 31.20 -11.06 -14.02
N SER A 77 29.88 -11.24 -13.82
CA SER A 77 28.92 -11.58 -14.86
C SER A 77 28.42 -10.39 -15.69
N GLY A 78 28.89 -9.16 -15.41
CA GLY A 78 28.51 -7.93 -16.09
C GLY A 78 27.20 -7.29 -15.60
N VAL A 79 26.55 -7.88 -14.60
CA VAL A 79 25.34 -7.33 -13.97
C VAL A 79 25.73 -6.29 -12.93
N TRP A 80 24.94 -5.23 -12.76
CA TRP A 80 25.14 -4.26 -11.68
C TRP A 80 24.38 -4.68 -10.44
N HIS A 81 25.01 -4.53 -9.28
CA HIS A 81 24.46 -4.86 -7.98
C HIS A 81 24.42 -3.62 -7.09
N LEU A 82 23.26 -3.37 -6.51
CA LEU A 82 23.03 -2.35 -5.50
C LEU A 82 22.72 -3.04 -4.18
N SER A 83 23.37 -2.60 -3.12
CA SER A 83 23.11 -3.09 -1.77
C SER A 83 23.00 -1.95 -0.78
N GLY A 84 22.25 -2.17 0.28
CA GLY A 84 22.11 -1.19 1.35
C GLY A 84 21.52 -1.79 2.60
N LYS A 85 21.20 -0.92 3.55
CA LYS A 85 20.56 -1.25 4.80
C LYS A 85 19.40 -0.30 5.07
N THR A 86 18.26 -0.85 5.48
CA THR A 86 17.08 -0.05 5.81
C THR A 86 17.29 0.78 7.07
N SER A 87 16.48 1.82 7.23
CA SER A 87 16.18 2.32 8.57
C SER A 87 15.46 1.22 9.37
N PRO A 88 15.67 1.11 10.71
CA PRO A 88 14.94 0.15 11.50
C PRO A 88 13.43 0.38 11.45
N PHE A 89 12.65 -0.69 11.29
CA PHE A 89 11.19 -0.64 11.31
C PHE A 89 10.62 -1.78 12.18
N PRO A 90 9.39 -1.66 12.70
CA PRO A 90 8.81 -2.69 13.56
C PRO A 90 8.44 -3.93 12.74
N VAL A 91 9.11 -5.03 13.01
CA VAL A 91 8.94 -6.27 12.25
C VAL A 91 7.74 -7.06 12.78
N THR A 92 6.71 -7.15 11.96
CA THR A 92 5.61 -8.11 12.07
C THR A 92 5.59 -8.94 10.78
N ALA A 93 4.87 -10.07 10.75
CA ALA A 93 4.68 -10.84 9.51
C ALA A 93 4.18 -9.92 8.39
N ASP A 94 3.06 -9.23 8.64
CA ASP A 94 2.48 -8.24 7.73
C ASP A 94 3.46 -7.15 7.30
N ASN A 95 4.14 -6.48 8.25
CA ASN A 95 5.01 -5.34 7.92
C ASN A 95 6.19 -5.79 7.04
N LEU A 96 6.73 -6.99 7.26
CA LEU A 96 7.81 -7.53 6.42
C LEU A 96 7.32 -7.86 5.01
N VAL A 97 6.11 -8.42 4.88
CA VAL A 97 5.46 -8.66 3.58
C VAL A 97 5.29 -7.35 2.83
N TYR A 98 4.68 -6.32 3.43
CA TYR A 98 4.44 -5.05 2.72
C TYR A 98 5.73 -4.28 2.41
N TRP A 99 6.75 -4.39 3.26
CA TRP A 99 8.08 -3.87 2.92
C TRP A 99 8.67 -4.59 1.71
N THR A 100 8.59 -5.92 1.66
CA THR A 100 9.07 -6.72 0.53
C THR A 100 8.34 -6.34 -0.76
N LEU A 101 7.00 -6.20 -0.71
CA LEU A 101 6.19 -5.79 -1.87
C LEU A 101 6.53 -4.36 -2.34
N ASP A 102 6.77 -3.42 -1.42
CA ASP A 102 7.21 -2.07 -1.77
C ASP A 102 8.59 -2.10 -2.45
N MET A 103 9.55 -2.87 -1.92
CA MET A 103 10.86 -3.05 -2.57
C MET A 103 10.72 -3.70 -3.96
N TYR A 104 9.81 -4.65 -4.13
CA TYR A 104 9.53 -5.28 -5.42
C TYR A 104 8.96 -4.29 -6.43
N LYS A 105 8.00 -3.48 -6.00
CA LYS A 105 7.43 -2.38 -6.78
C LYS A 105 8.48 -1.36 -7.18
N ARG A 106 9.39 -0.97 -6.27
CA ARG A 106 10.49 -0.04 -6.59
C ARG A 106 11.51 -0.64 -7.54
N GLY A 107 11.78 -1.94 -7.40
CA GLY A 107 12.57 -2.67 -8.37
C GLY A 107 11.99 -2.49 -9.77
N TYR A 108 10.70 -2.80 -9.95
CA TYR A 108 10.02 -2.65 -11.23
C TYR A 108 10.02 -1.22 -11.77
N GLU A 109 9.66 -0.23 -10.95
CA GLU A 109 9.61 1.19 -11.35
C GLU A 109 10.96 1.71 -11.87
N PHE A 110 12.07 1.15 -11.38
CA PHE A 110 13.43 1.56 -11.74
C PHE A 110 14.17 0.51 -12.58
N ASP A 111 13.44 -0.49 -13.10
CA ASP A 111 13.96 -1.57 -13.93
C ASP A 111 15.18 -2.28 -13.32
N ALA A 112 14.97 -2.70 -12.06
CA ALA A 112 15.89 -3.46 -11.23
C ALA A 112 15.16 -4.63 -10.56
N LYS A 113 15.78 -5.80 -10.52
CA LYS A 113 15.25 -6.96 -9.81
C LYS A 113 15.60 -6.86 -8.34
N PHE A 114 14.62 -6.95 -7.45
CA PHE A 114 14.87 -7.18 -6.03
C PHE A 114 15.37 -8.62 -5.83
N ASP A 115 16.55 -8.78 -5.26
CA ASP A 115 17.26 -10.06 -5.27
C ASP A 115 17.30 -10.76 -3.90
N GLY A 116 17.16 -9.99 -2.82
CA GLY A 116 17.05 -10.58 -1.49
C GLY A 116 17.29 -9.61 -0.36
N PHE A 117 17.05 -10.10 0.85
CA PHE A 117 17.19 -9.33 2.08
C PHE A 117 17.45 -10.24 3.28
N GLY A 118 17.90 -9.64 4.38
CA GLY A 118 18.06 -10.32 5.65
C GLY A 118 18.37 -9.36 6.79
N ALA A 119 18.09 -9.78 8.02
CA ALA A 119 18.42 -9.00 9.21
C ALA A 119 19.01 -9.91 10.29
N PRO A 120 20.29 -9.74 10.66
CA PRO A 120 20.77 -10.32 11.91
C PRO A 120 20.08 -9.62 13.08
N PHE A 121 19.74 -10.38 14.13
CA PHE A 121 19.19 -9.82 15.37
C PHE A 121 19.76 -10.54 16.59
N ASP A 122 19.87 -9.82 17.70
CA ASP A 122 20.20 -10.40 19.00
C ASP A 122 18.91 -10.68 19.77
N LYS A 123 18.58 -11.96 19.94
CA LYS A 123 17.38 -12.38 20.65
C LYS A 123 17.32 -11.87 22.09
N ASN A 124 18.46 -11.55 22.71
CA ASN A 124 18.53 -11.07 24.09
C ASN A 124 18.49 -9.52 24.19
N ASN A 125 18.56 -8.80 23.07
CA ASN A 125 18.63 -7.33 23.05
C ASN A 125 17.78 -6.76 21.90
N GLN A 126 16.47 -6.86 22.06
CA GLN A 126 15.47 -6.39 21.09
C GLN A 126 14.85 -5.07 21.53
N PHE A 127 14.61 -4.18 20.58
CA PHE A 127 14.01 -2.86 20.79
C PHE A 127 12.62 -2.80 20.18
N PHE A 128 11.71 -2.03 20.78
CA PHE A 128 10.31 -1.98 20.36
C PHE A 128 9.84 -0.52 20.26
N PRO A 129 8.85 -0.21 19.41
CA PRO A 129 8.15 1.06 19.49
C PRO A 129 7.52 1.26 20.88
N PRO A 130 7.44 2.50 21.39
CA PRO A 130 6.75 2.78 22.64
C PRO A 130 5.23 2.68 22.42
N PHE A 131 4.62 1.56 22.82
CA PHE A 131 3.16 1.36 22.69
C PHE A 131 2.41 1.91 23.91
N GLU A 132 2.39 3.23 24.03
CA GLU A 132 1.63 3.94 25.06
C GLU A 132 0.34 4.53 24.48
N ALA A 133 -0.71 4.71 25.29
CA ALA A 133 -2.00 5.22 24.80
C ALA A 133 -1.88 6.57 24.08
N THR A 134 -0.92 7.40 24.47
CA THR A 134 -0.63 8.73 23.91
C THR A 134 0.10 8.69 22.56
N THR A 135 0.59 7.53 22.13
CA THR A 135 1.44 7.40 20.93
C THR A 135 0.66 7.10 19.65
N ALA A 136 -0.64 6.80 19.74
CA ALA A 136 -1.46 6.45 18.58
C ALA A 136 -1.49 7.56 17.51
N ASP A 137 -1.76 8.80 17.92
CA ASP A 137 -1.82 9.97 17.03
C ASP A 137 -0.45 10.28 16.41
N GLU A 138 0.63 10.09 17.17
CA GLU A 138 1.99 10.29 16.69
C GLU A 138 2.34 9.26 15.60
N PHE A 139 2.05 7.98 15.84
CA PHE A 139 2.21 6.94 14.82
C PHE A 139 1.35 7.25 13.59
N PHE A 140 0.11 7.66 13.79
CA PHE A 140 -0.80 7.95 12.69
C PHE A 140 -0.27 9.07 11.78
N ASN A 141 0.16 10.18 12.38
CA ASN A 141 0.71 11.33 11.66
C ASN A 141 2.02 10.97 10.93
N LYS A 142 2.92 10.19 11.56
CA LYS A 142 4.12 9.68 10.87
C LYS A 142 3.76 8.80 9.68
N GLY A 143 2.67 8.04 9.75
CA GLY A 143 2.14 7.27 8.62
C GLY A 143 1.82 8.16 7.43
N PHE A 144 1.15 9.29 7.65
CA PHE A 144 0.89 10.29 6.60
C PHE A 144 2.17 10.89 6.03
N ASP A 145 3.13 11.24 6.89
CA ASP A 145 4.41 11.81 6.43
C ASP A 145 5.14 10.85 5.49
N TYR A 146 5.21 9.55 5.85
CA TYR A 146 5.80 8.53 4.98
C TYR A 146 5.01 8.31 3.71
N TYR A 147 3.68 8.30 3.78
CA TYR A 147 2.82 8.15 2.60
C TYR A 147 3.04 9.31 1.62
N ASN A 148 3.12 10.55 2.10
CA ASN A 148 3.41 11.74 1.28
C ASN A 148 4.82 11.72 0.66
N GLN A 149 5.77 11.01 1.27
CA GLN A 149 7.11 10.77 0.70
C GLN A 149 7.13 9.62 -0.30
N GLY A 150 6.00 8.94 -0.50
CA GLY A 150 5.86 7.75 -1.30
C GLY A 150 6.37 6.48 -0.62
N ASN A 151 6.75 6.51 0.66
CA ASN A 151 7.24 5.35 1.41
C ASN A 151 6.06 4.54 1.99
N LEU A 152 5.43 3.74 1.12
CA LEU A 152 4.20 3.02 1.41
C LEU A 152 4.39 2.01 2.54
N SER A 153 5.50 1.28 2.55
CA SER A 153 5.77 0.28 3.59
C SER A 153 5.98 0.90 4.98
N ALA A 154 6.69 2.02 5.09
CA ALA A 154 6.82 2.73 6.36
C ALA A 154 5.47 3.33 6.81
N ALA A 155 4.67 3.85 5.89
CA ALA A 155 3.32 4.34 6.19
C ALA A 155 2.45 3.22 6.79
N ILE A 156 2.41 2.06 6.15
CA ILE A 156 1.70 0.86 6.63
C ILE A 156 2.21 0.45 8.01
N ALA A 157 3.53 0.42 8.23
CA ALA A 157 4.10 0.04 9.52
C ALA A 157 3.68 1.00 10.65
N GLN A 158 3.63 2.31 10.37
CA GLN A 158 3.18 3.29 11.36
C GLN A 158 1.68 3.17 11.65
N TRP A 159 0.81 3.01 10.65
CA TRP A 159 -0.62 2.76 10.90
C TRP A 159 -0.87 1.40 11.57
N THR A 160 -0.02 0.39 11.33
CA THR A 160 -0.03 -0.85 12.11
C THR A 160 0.30 -0.60 13.58
N ASN A 161 1.25 0.30 13.89
CA ASN A 161 1.51 0.71 15.27
C ASN A 161 0.33 1.49 15.88
N THR A 162 -0.31 2.40 15.13
CA THR A 162 -1.56 3.05 15.57
C THR A 162 -2.60 2.02 15.95
N LEU A 163 -2.81 1.00 15.11
CA LEU A 163 -3.78 -0.07 15.34
C LEU A 163 -3.37 -1.06 16.44
N LYS A 164 -2.08 -1.12 16.79
CA LYS A 164 -1.60 -1.84 17.96
C LYS A 164 -2.01 -1.14 19.27
N VAL A 165 -2.03 0.19 19.29
CA VAL A 165 -2.42 1.01 20.44
C VAL A 165 -3.95 1.18 20.50
N ASN A 166 -4.58 1.52 19.36
CA ASN A 166 -6.01 1.69 19.19
C ASN A 166 -6.51 0.85 18.01
N SER A 167 -6.95 -0.38 18.28
CA SER A 167 -7.37 -1.32 17.23
C SER A 167 -8.65 -0.93 16.48
N LYS A 168 -9.37 0.10 16.94
CA LYS A 168 -10.60 0.61 16.33
C LYS A 168 -10.40 1.97 15.64
N ASP A 169 -9.16 2.37 15.42
CA ASP A 169 -8.85 3.60 14.71
C ASP A 169 -9.26 3.48 13.24
N VAL A 170 -10.37 4.14 12.90
CA VAL A 170 -11.03 4.04 11.59
C VAL A 170 -10.16 4.69 10.51
N ASP A 171 -9.51 5.80 10.83
CA ASP A 171 -8.67 6.52 9.88
C ASP A 171 -7.39 5.73 9.59
N ALA A 172 -6.80 5.07 10.59
CA ALA A 172 -5.63 4.22 10.39
C ALA A 172 -5.96 2.97 9.55
N LEU A 173 -7.11 2.33 9.80
CA LEU A 173 -7.60 1.22 8.96
C LEU A 173 -7.77 1.66 7.50
N TYR A 174 -8.49 2.77 7.29
CA TYR A 174 -8.75 3.31 5.96
C TYR A 174 -7.45 3.72 5.23
N SER A 175 -6.55 4.42 5.90
CA SER A 175 -5.29 4.88 5.31
C SER A 175 -4.37 3.71 4.99
N ARG A 176 -4.30 2.71 5.88
CA ARG A 176 -3.54 1.48 5.63
C ARG A 176 -4.12 0.66 4.48
N ALA A 177 -5.45 0.62 4.33
CA ALA A 177 -6.10 -0.03 3.19
C ALA A 177 -5.70 0.62 1.86
N ILE A 178 -5.64 1.95 1.79
CA ILE A 178 -5.18 2.67 0.58
C ILE A 178 -3.76 2.26 0.22
N ALA A 179 -2.82 2.36 1.17
CA ALA A 179 -1.42 2.02 0.88
C ALA A 179 -1.23 0.53 0.53
N LYS A 180 -1.98 -0.38 1.15
CA LYS A 180 -1.99 -1.80 0.78
C LYS A 180 -2.49 -2.01 -0.65
N ASN A 181 -3.52 -1.27 -1.06
CA ASN A 181 -4.05 -1.35 -2.42
C ASN A 181 -3.02 -0.85 -3.46
N GLU A 182 -2.28 0.22 -3.14
CA GLU A 182 -1.19 0.73 -3.98
C GLU A 182 0.01 -0.23 -4.10
N LEU A 183 0.13 -1.17 -3.16
CA LEU A 183 1.08 -2.29 -3.23
C LEU A 183 0.49 -3.54 -3.89
N TYR A 184 -0.65 -3.43 -4.57
CA TYR A 184 -1.37 -4.53 -5.22
C TYR A 184 -1.88 -5.61 -4.26
N ALA A 185 -1.94 -5.31 -2.95
CA ALA A 185 -2.44 -6.22 -1.92
C ALA A 185 -3.95 -6.05 -1.71
N SER A 186 -4.73 -6.20 -2.79
CA SER A 186 -6.17 -5.91 -2.82
C SER A 186 -6.98 -6.66 -1.76
N ASN A 187 -6.72 -7.95 -1.53
CA ASN A 187 -7.41 -8.72 -0.50
C ASN A 187 -7.16 -8.18 0.91
N ALA A 188 -5.93 -7.77 1.20
CA ALA A 188 -5.58 -7.21 2.50
C ALA A 188 -6.13 -5.79 2.69
N ALA A 189 -6.19 -4.99 1.62
CA ALA A 189 -6.86 -3.70 1.61
C ALA A 189 -8.38 -3.83 1.87
N MET A 190 -9.04 -4.81 1.23
CA MET A 190 -10.45 -5.12 1.47
C MET A 190 -10.74 -5.40 2.95
N ILE A 191 -9.91 -6.20 3.62
CA ILE A 191 -10.08 -6.50 5.05
C ILE A 191 -10.03 -5.24 5.92
N ASP A 192 -9.11 -4.31 5.64
CA ASP A 192 -9.00 -3.07 6.39
C ASP A 192 -10.16 -2.11 6.08
N TYR A 193 -10.61 -2.02 4.82
CA TYR A 193 -11.83 -1.27 4.48
C TYR A 193 -13.07 -1.84 5.16
N ASP A 194 -13.25 -3.16 5.17
CA ASP A 194 -14.38 -3.83 5.80
C ASP A 194 -14.43 -3.50 7.29
N LYS A 195 -13.30 -3.58 7.99
CA LYS A 195 -13.22 -3.19 9.42
C LYS A 195 -13.52 -1.72 9.64
N ALA A 196 -13.00 -0.82 8.80
CA ALA A 196 -13.28 0.61 8.91
C ALA A 196 -14.79 0.89 8.77
N ILE A 197 -15.46 0.23 7.82
CA ILE A 197 -16.90 0.37 7.56
C ILE A 197 -17.74 -0.31 8.65
N GLU A 198 -17.28 -1.43 9.22
CA GLU A 198 -17.95 -2.07 10.36
C GLU A 198 -17.99 -1.13 11.57
N ILE A 199 -16.89 -0.42 11.85
CA ILE A 199 -16.80 0.53 12.97
C ILE A 199 -17.53 1.83 12.67
N ALA A 200 -17.41 2.35 11.44
CA ALA A 200 -18.04 3.58 10.98
C ALA A 200 -18.81 3.36 9.67
N PRO A 201 -20.06 2.87 9.73
CA PRO A 201 -20.85 2.54 8.53
C PRO A 201 -21.14 3.74 7.62
N SER A 202 -21.08 4.96 8.14
CA SER A 202 -21.25 6.19 7.38
C SER A 202 -19.97 6.73 6.75
N PHE A 203 -18.84 6.01 6.85
CA PHE A 203 -17.56 6.48 6.32
C PHE A 203 -17.51 6.42 4.79
N SER A 204 -18.03 7.47 4.16
CA SER A 204 -18.27 7.53 2.72
C SER A 204 -17.00 7.32 1.89
N SER A 205 -15.85 7.83 2.34
CA SER A 205 -14.57 7.64 1.65
C SER A 205 -14.12 6.18 1.64
N ALA A 206 -14.31 5.44 2.74
CA ALA A 206 -14.00 4.01 2.81
C ALA A 206 -14.92 3.19 1.90
N LEU A 207 -16.23 3.47 1.91
CA LEU A 207 -17.19 2.84 1.00
C LEU A 207 -16.85 3.11 -0.47
N LEU A 208 -16.53 4.36 -0.83
CA LEU A 208 -16.18 4.74 -2.19
C LEU A 208 -14.92 4.01 -2.69
N ASN A 209 -13.87 3.94 -1.86
CA ASN A 209 -12.63 3.28 -2.24
C ASN A 209 -12.77 1.75 -2.24
N ARG A 210 -13.53 1.16 -1.31
CA ARG A 210 -13.85 -0.27 -1.33
C ARG A 210 -14.66 -0.63 -2.58
N GLY A 211 -15.64 0.19 -2.95
CA GLY A 211 -16.41 0.01 -4.17
C GLY A 211 -15.52 0.05 -5.42
N ALA A 212 -14.56 1.00 -5.49
CA ALA A 212 -13.60 1.07 -6.59
C ALA A 212 -12.73 -0.19 -6.66
N LEU A 213 -12.24 -0.66 -5.51
CA LEU A 213 -11.45 -1.88 -5.44
C LEU A 213 -12.25 -3.13 -5.84
N LYS A 214 -13.55 -3.19 -5.50
CA LYS A 214 -14.44 -4.25 -5.97
C LYS A 214 -14.63 -4.21 -7.48
N ASP A 215 -14.82 -3.03 -8.06
CA ASP A 215 -14.90 -2.84 -9.52
C ASP A 215 -13.62 -3.31 -10.23
N ASP A 216 -12.45 -2.93 -9.71
CA ASP A 216 -11.15 -3.34 -10.25
C ASP A 216 -10.96 -4.87 -10.20
N ASN A 217 -11.56 -5.52 -9.20
CA ASN A 217 -11.58 -6.98 -9.04
C ASN A 217 -12.76 -7.68 -9.74
N GLY A 218 -13.59 -6.94 -10.48
CA GLY A 218 -14.73 -7.46 -11.24
C GLY A 218 -16.03 -7.70 -10.46
N ASP A 219 -16.07 -7.38 -9.16
CA ASP A 219 -17.29 -7.41 -8.34
C ASP A 219 -18.10 -6.11 -8.53
N HIS A 220 -18.63 -5.94 -9.75
CA HIS A 220 -19.42 -4.76 -10.10
C HIS A 220 -20.70 -4.62 -9.28
N LEU A 221 -21.32 -5.73 -8.88
CA LEU A 221 -22.54 -5.69 -8.05
C LEU A 221 -22.23 -5.23 -6.62
N GLY A 222 -21.15 -5.74 -6.02
CA GLY A 222 -20.70 -5.28 -4.72
C GLY A 222 -20.21 -3.82 -4.73
N ALA A 223 -19.61 -3.37 -5.84
CA ALA A 223 -19.24 -1.97 -6.04
C ALA A 223 -20.46 -1.05 -6.09
N ILE A 224 -21.48 -1.43 -6.88
CA ILE A 224 -22.76 -0.72 -6.97
C ILE A 224 -23.42 -0.58 -5.60
N ALA A 225 -23.39 -1.64 -4.79
CA ALA A 225 -23.94 -1.60 -3.43
C ALA A 225 -23.21 -0.56 -2.56
N ASP A 226 -21.87 -0.54 -2.58
CA ASP A 226 -21.07 0.42 -1.80
C ASP A 226 -21.31 1.86 -2.26
N TYR A 227 -21.37 2.10 -3.58
CA TYR A 227 -21.69 3.44 -4.12
C TYR A 227 -23.12 3.87 -3.79
N GLY A 228 -24.07 2.93 -3.80
CA GLY A 228 -25.43 3.15 -3.33
C GLY A 228 -25.46 3.62 -1.88
N SER A 229 -24.72 2.95 -0.99
CA SER A 229 -24.58 3.37 0.41
C SER A 229 -24.01 4.79 0.53
N VAL A 230 -23.01 5.17 -0.28
CA VAL A 230 -22.50 6.55 -0.30
C VAL A 230 -23.58 7.55 -0.69
N ILE A 231 -24.44 7.23 -1.66
CA ILE A 231 -25.53 8.12 -2.10
C ILE A 231 -26.61 8.26 -1.01
N GLU A 232 -26.89 7.18 -0.26
CA GLU A 232 -27.85 7.17 0.85
C GLU A 232 -27.36 7.93 2.07
N ILE A 233 -26.05 7.85 2.37
CA ILE A 233 -25.39 8.64 3.41
C ILE A 233 -25.27 10.07 2.88
N ILE A 234 -26.35 10.88 2.94
CA ILE A 234 -26.42 12.27 2.43
C ILE A 234 -25.06 12.97 2.53
N PRO A 235 -24.21 12.94 1.48
CA PRO A 235 -22.84 13.38 1.64
C PRO A 235 -22.87 14.89 1.78
N LYS A 236 -22.20 15.42 2.81
CA LYS A 236 -21.99 16.88 2.90
C LYS A 236 -21.08 17.37 1.78
N ASP A 237 -20.26 16.47 1.22
CA ASP A 237 -19.33 16.75 0.14
C ASP A 237 -19.92 16.34 -1.22
N GLU A 238 -20.15 17.34 -2.06
CA GLU A 238 -20.69 17.17 -3.41
C GLU A 238 -19.74 16.38 -4.32
N ILE A 239 -18.42 16.46 -4.10
CA ILE A 239 -17.40 15.75 -4.89
C ILE A 239 -17.51 14.24 -4.66
N THR A 240 -17.64 13.80 -3.42
CA THR A 240 -17.85 12.39 -3.07
C THR A 240 -19.12 11.83 -3.72
N LEU A 241 -20.21 12.60 -3.69
CA LEU A 241 -21.47 12.20 -4.34
C LEU A 241 -21.32 12.10 -5.87
N GLN A 242 -20.62 13.05 -6.49
CA GLN A 242 -20.30 12.99 -7.93
C GLN A 242 -19.50 11.74 -8.28
N ARG A 243 -18.47 11.41 -7.49
CA ARG A 243 -17.64 10.21 -7.69
C ARG A 243 -18.46 8.93 -7.53
N ALA A 244 -19.34 8.85 -6.53
CA ALA A 244 -20.21 7.69 -6.33
C ALA A 244 -21.11 7.45 -7.56
N TYR A 245 -21.81 8.49 -8.04
CA TYR A 245 -22.63 8.36 -9.26
C TYR A 245 -21.81 8.02 -10.51
N ALA A 246 -20.63 8.62 -10.69
CA ALA A 246 -19.76 8.31 -11.82
C ALA A 246 -19.31 6.85 -11.82
N ASN A 247 -18.83 6.37 -10.68
CA ASN A 247 -18.33 5.01 -10.57
C ASN A 247 -19.47 3.99 -10.68
N MET A 248 -20.59 4.20 -10.00
CA MET A 248 -21.78 3.34 -10.11
C MET A 248 -22.28 3.25 -11.56
N ALA A 249 -22.23 4.35 -12.32
CA ALA A 249 -22.56 4.33 -13.75
C ALA A 249 -21.58 3.47 -14.56
N ASN A 250 -20.28 3.52 -14.25
CA ASN A 250 -19.28 2.68 -14.89
C ASN A 250 -19.48 1.19 -14.57
N SER A 251 -19.81 0.84 -13.33
CA SER A 251 -20.13 -0.53 -12.93
C SER A 251 -21.38 -1.04 -13.67
N PHE A 252 -22.45 -0.23 -13.75
CA PHE A 252 -23.64 -0.59 -14.54
C PHE A 252 -23.33 -0.78 -16.03
N LYS A 253 -22.46 0.07 -16.60
CA LYS A 253 -21.99 -0.08 -17.98
C LYS A 253 -21.22 -1.38 -18.16
N ALA A 254 -20.34 -1.75 -17.23
CA ALA A 254 -19.60 -3.00 -17.26
C ALA A 254 -20.52 -4.23 -17.22
N LEU A 255 -21.64 -4.14 -16.50
CA LEU A 255 -22.71 -5.16 -16.47
C LEU A 255 -23.65 -5.12 -17.70
N GLY A 256 -23.47 -4.18 -18.63
CA GLY A 256 -24.32 -4.02 -19.81
C GLY A 256 -25.64 -3.27 -19.58
N ASP A 257 -25.91 -2.78 -18.37
CA ASP A 257 -27.09 -1.95 -18.07
C ASP A 257 -26.83 -0.48 -18.46
N LEU A 258 -26.89 -0.23 -19.78
CA LEU A 258 -26.68 1.11 -20.34
C LEU A 258 -27.74 2.12 -19.88
N LYS A 259 -28.94 1.65 -19.50
CA LYS A 259 -30.02 2.53 -19.02
C LYS A 259 -29.67 3.08 -17.65
N ALA A 260 -29.31 2.21 -16.70
CA ALA A 260 -28.89 2.60 -15.37
C ALA A 260 -27.59 3.43 -15.42
N ALA A 261 -26.63 3.07 -16.28
CA ALA A 261 -25.42 3.86 -16.49
C ALA A 261 -25.73 5.30 -16.92
N CYS A 262 -26.57 5.47 -17.96
CA CYS A 262 -26.98 6.79 -18.44
C CYS A 262 -27.72 7.62 -17.39
N GLN A 263 -28.54 6.98 -16.55
CA GLN A 263 -29.25 7.67 -15.47
C GLN A 263 -28.27 8.23 -14.42
N ASN A 264 -27.30 7.42 -14.00
CA ASN A 264 -26.31 7.82 -12.99
C ASN A 264 -25.34 8.89 -13.51
N TRP A 265 -24.87 8.81 -14.77
CA TRP A 265 -24.08 9.90 -15.36
C TRP A 265 -24.86 11.22 -15.47
N LYS A 266 -26.17 11.18 -15.76
CA LYS A 266 -27.01 12.39 -15.75
C LYS A 266 -27.08 13.01 -14.36
N LYS A 267 -27.22 12.19 -13.31
CA LYS A 267 -27.20 12.64 -11.91
C LYS A 267 -25.85 13.28 -11.56
N GLN A 268 -24.75 12.62 -11.88
CA GLN A 268 -23.40 13.16 -11.69
C GLN A 268 -23.23 14.53 -12.38
N LYS A 269 -23.62 14.64 -13.66
CA LYS A 269 -23.50 15.90 -14.41
C LYS A 269 -24.35 17.03 -13.82
N SER A 270 -25.53 16.71 -13.29
CA SER A 270 -26.40 17.72 -12.66
C SER A 270 -25.79 18.33 -11.39
N LEU A 271 -25.01 17.54 -10.63
CA LEU A 271 -24.28 18.02 -9.46
C LEU A 271 -23.15 18.98 -9.87
N VAL A 272 -22.35 18.63 -10.88
CA VAL A 272 -21.27 19.51 -11.41
C VAL A 272 -21.80 20.91 -11.78
N GLN A 273 -22.97 20.97 -12.40
CA GLN A 273 -23.58 22.24 -12.79
C GLN A 273 -24.00 23.10 -11.60
N ILE A 274 -24.42 22.49 -10.49
CA ILE A 274 -24.78 23.20 -9.25
C ILE A 274 -23.51 23.78 -8.61
N THR A 275 -22.43 23.01 -8.52
CA THR A 275 -21.15 23.48 -7.96
C THR A 275 -20.65 24.73 -8.68
N LEU A 276 -20.67 24.74 -10.03
CA LEU A 276 -20.20 25.88 -10.84
C LEU A 276 -21.06 27.15 -10.75
N MET A 277 -22.29 27.07 -10.22
CA MET A 277 -23.16 28.24 -10.02
C MET A 277 -22.97 28.92 -8.65
N HIS A 278 -22.22 28.30 -7.74
CA HIS A 278 -21.99 28.78 -6.37
C HIS A 278 -20.57 29.36 -6.14
N TYR A 279 -19.76 29.44 -7.20
CA TYR A 279 -18.45 30.13 -7.24
C TYR A 279 -18.49 31.30 -8.22
#